data_AF-F3KE20-F1
#
_entry.id   AF-F3KE20-F1
#
_cell.length_a   1.000
_cell.length_b   1.000
_cell.length_c   1.000
_cell.angle_alpha   90.00
_cell.angle_beta   90.00
_cell.angle_gamma   90.00
#
_symmetry.space_group_name_H-M   'P 1'
#
loop_
_entity.id
_entity.type
_entity.pdbx_description
1 polymer ?
#
loop_
_entity_poly.entity_id
_entity_poly.type
_entity_poly.pdbx_seq_one_letter_code
_entity_poly.pdbx_strand_id
1 'polypeptide(L)'
;MLFGMGSLALGELAGERMKVALEANSAEDEHDCFSDNTHFSHFYNAQGIRNVYFGSYSRVDGSELTGPSLAELVAAKSKDAAAQAQAAFDKTSTSLQVMVDRAEAKNGMKFDQMIAEGNAEGEEIIRNAIVALVEETQAIERVAQVIDVSNLQPDTAGHDF
;
A
#
# COMPACT_ATOMS: atom_id res chain seq x y z
N MET A 1 -3.18 14.51 7.40
CA MET A 1 -2.22 13.42 7.14
C MET A 1 -2.93 12.08 7.08
N LEU A 2 -3.48 11.57 8.19
CA LEU A 2 -4.15 10.26 8.23
C LEU A 2 -5.25 10.06 7.16
N PHE A 3 -6.06 11.10 6.87
CA PHE A 3 -7.08 11.01 5.81
C PHE A 3 -6.44 10.73 4.45
N GLY A 4 -5.45 11.54 4.05
CA GLY A 4 -4.75 11.36 2.78
C GLY A 4 -3.98 10.04 2.70
N MET A 5 -3.45 9.55 3.82
CA MET A 5 -2.82 8.23 3.89
C MET A 5 -3.83 7.12 3.61
N GLY A 6 -4.97 7.14 4.29
CA GLY A 6 -6.04 6.16 4.08
C GLY A 6 -6.63 6.22 2.67
N SER A 7 -6.92 7.41 2.14
CA SER A 7 -7.44 7.56 0.78
C SER A 7 -6.45 7.09 -0.28
N LEU A 8 -5.15 7.35 -0.10
CA LEU A 8 -4.13 6.87 -1.03
C LEU A 8 -3.98 5.33 -0.95
N ALA A 9 -4.01 4.74 0.25
CA ALA A 9 -3.92 3.30 0.42
C ALA A 9 -5.15 2.56 -0.14
N LEU A 10 -6.35 3.00 0.22
CA LEU A 10 -7.59 2.29 -0.08
C LEU A 10 -8.18 2.69 -1.44
N GLY A 11 -8.71 3.91 -1.55
CA GLY A 11 -9.42 4.35 -2.75
C GLY A 11 -8.52 4.35 -3.97
N GLU A 12 -7.34 4.94 -3.86
CA GLU A 12 -6.42 5.05 -5.00
C GLU A 12 -5.66 3.75 -5.27
N LEU A 13 -4.79 3.30 -4.36
CA LEU A 13 -3.94 2.14 -4.61
C LEU A 13 -4.75 0.84 -4.72
N ALA A 14 -5.47 0.46 -3.66
CA ALA A 14 -6.17 -0.81 -3.64
C ALA A 14 -7.34 -0.86 -4.63
N GLY A 15 -8.13 0.21 -4.71
CA GLY A 15 -9.30 0.33 -5.58
C GLY A 15 -8.94 0.64 -7.02
N GLU A 16 -8.73 1.93 -7.31
CA GLU A 16 -8.60 2.44 -8.68
C GLU A 16 -7.41 1.86 -9.43
N ARG A 17 -6.26 1.69 -8.77
CA ARG A 17 -5.02 1.31 -9.47
C ARG A 17 -4.76 -0.18 -9.54
N MET A 18 -5.27 -0.98 -8.60
CA MET A 18 -5.01 -2.42 -8.54
C MET A 18 -6.26 -3.25 -8.83
N LYS A 19 -7.36 -2.99 -8.13
CA LYS A 19 -8.59 -3.79 -8.27
C LYS A 19 -9.23 -3.62 -9.64
N VAL A 20 -9.33 -2.39 -10.16
CA VAL A 20 -9.92 -2.13 -11.49
C VAL A 20 -9.19 -2.91 -12.58
N ALA A 21 -7.87 -2.79 -12.67
CA ALA A 21 -7.06 -3.49 -13.67
C ALA A 21 -7.20 -5.02 -13.55
N LEU A 22 -7.21 -5.54 -12.32
CA LEU A 22 -7.35 -6.97 -12.04
C LEU A 22 -8.73 -7.50 -12.45
N GLU A 23 -9.82 -6.81 -12.07
CA GLU A 23 -11.18 -7.27 -12.37
C GLU A 23 -11.50 -7.16 -13.86
N ALA A 24 -10.99 -6.13 -14.53
CA ALA A 24 -11.12 -5.95 -15.96
C ALA A 24 -10.19 -6.86 -16.79
N ASN A 25 -9.15 -7.45 -16.16
CA ASN A 25 -8.05 -8.14 -16.86
C ASN A 25 -7.46 -7.26 -17.98
N SER A 26 -7.34 -5.95 -17.72
CA SER A 26 -7.12 -4.92 -18.73
C SER A 26 -5.73 -4.30 -18.57
N ALA A 27 -4.84 -4.61 -19.52
CA ALA A 27 -3.53 -3.99 -19.59
C ALA A 27 -3.59 -2.47 -19.87
N GLU A 28 -4.68 -1.97 -20.45
CA GLU A 28 -4.89 -0.53 -20.65
C GLU A 28 -5.26 0.20 -19.35
N ASP A 29 -5.85 -0.51 -18.39
CA ASP A 29 -6.21 0.04 -17.08
C ASP A 29 -5.06 -0.08 -16.05
N GLU A 30 -3.96 -0.74 -16.42
CA GLU A 30 -2.75 -0.75 -15.61
C GLU A 30 -2.09 0.65 -15.55
N HIS A 31 -1.67 1.06 -14.35
CA HIS A 31 -1.15 2.41 -14.07
C HIS A 31 -0.04 2.88 -15.02
N ASP A 32 1.00 2.07 -15.22
CA ASP A 32 2.21 2.43 -15.99
C ASP A 32 2.42 1.52 -17.21
N CYS A 33 1.33 1.17 -17.91
CA CYS A 33 1.27 0.19 -18.99
C CYS A 33 2.31 0.37 -20.13
N PHE A 34 2.80 1.60 -20.37
CA PHE A 34 3.82 1.84 -21.41
C PHE A 34 5.26 1.62 -20.96
N SER A 35 5.52 1.50 -19.65
CA SER A 35 6.88 1.46 -19.09
C SER A 35 7.18 0.21 -18.27
N ASP A 36 6.21 -0.71 -18.15
CA ASP A 36 6.29 -1.93 -17.34
C ASP A 36 6.71 -1.67 -15.88
N ASN A 37 6.33 -0.51 -15.33
CA ASN A 37 6.83 -0.01 -14.04
C ASN A 37 5.80 -0.04 -12.90
N THR A 38 4.59 -0.57 -13.15
CA THR A 38 3.46 -0.48 -12.22
C THR A 38 3.73 -1.08 -10.85
N HIS A 39 4.42 -2.23 -10.81
CA HIS A 39 4.81 -2.89 -9.55
C HIS A 39 5.68 -1.98 -8.67
N PHE A 40 6.61 -1.21 -9.26
CA PHE A 40 7.39 -0.21 -8.53
C PHE A 40 6.53 0.98 -8.11
N SER A 41 5.65 1.47 -8.98
CA SER A 41 4.75 2.58 -8.63
C SER A 41 3.84 2.23 -7.47
N HIS A 42 3.24 1.04 -7.43
CA HIS A 42 2.46 0.60 -6.28
C HIS A 42 3.31 0.50 -5.01
N PHE A 43 4.49 -0.13 -5.11
CA PHE A 43 5.41 -0.27 -3.98
C PHE A 43 5.82 1.09 -3.40
N TYR A 44 6.28 2.02 -4.24
CA TYR A 44 6.79 3.30 -3.77
C TYR A 44 5.70 4.27 -3.31
N ASN A 45 4.48 4.17 -3.84
CA ASN A 45 3.34 4.91 -3.27
C ASN A 45 3.06 4.44 -1.83
N ALA A 46 2.99 3.12 -1.58
CA ALA A 46 2.82 2.59 -0.23
C ALA A 46 4.02 2.90 0.69
N GLN A 47 5.25 2.82 0.17
CA GLN A 47 6.45 3.24 0.89
C GLN A 47 6.39 4.73 1.29
N GLY A 48 5.79 5.58 0.45
CA GLY A 48 5.52 6.98 0.77
C GLY A 48 4.61 7.14 1.98
N ILE A 49 3.52 6.37 2.05
CA ILE A 49 2.62 6.33 3.21
C ILE A 49 3.38 5.91 4.46
N ARG A 50 4.16 4.82 4.35
CA ARG A 50 5.02 4.31 5.42
C ARG A 50 6.00 5.37 5.93
N ASN A 51 6.71 6.05 5.03
CA ASN A 51 7.69 7.08 5.38
C ASN A 51 7.06 8.22 6.19
N VAL A 52 5.87 8.66 5.79
CA VAL A 52 5.12 9.72 6.50
C VAL A 52 4.66 9.23 7.87
N TYR A 53 4.21 7.98 8.00
CA TYR A 53 3.77 7.42 9.28
C TYR A 53 4.91 7.33 10.30
N PHE A 54 6.05 6.80 9.87
CA PHE A 54 7.21 6.54 10.73
C PHE A 54 8.18 7.72 10.82
N GLY A 55 7.98 8.80 10.05
CA GLY A 55 8.85 9.97 10.07
C GLY A 55 10.29 9.67 9.65
N SER A 56 10.48 8.70 8.74
CA SER A 56 11.80 8.28 8.25
C SER A 56 11.83 8.20 6.72
N TYR A 57 12.97 8.55 6.13
CA TYR A 57 13.23 8.44 4.71
C TYR A 57 14.71 8.11 4.45
N SER A 58 14.96 7.02 3.73
CA SER A 58 16.29 6.68 3.22
C SER A 58 16.60 7.51 1.97
N ARG A 59 17.63 8.37 2.06
CA ARG A 59 18.10 9.19 0.94
C ARG A 59 18.84 8.34 -0.09
N VAL A 60 18.96 8.89 -1.31
CA VAL A 60 19.69 8.27 -2.42
C VAL A 60 21.18 8.02 -2.13
N ASP A 61 21.76 8.75 -1.18
CA ASP A 61 23.15 8.57 -0.73
C ASP A 61 23.31 7.51 0.38
N GLY A 62 22.20 6.85 0.76
CA GLY A 62 22.15 5.84 1.82
C GLY A 62 22.01 6.41 3.24
N SER A 63 22.03 7.73 3.41
CA SER A 63 21.78 8.33 4.73
C SER A 63 20.29 8.33 5.08
N GLU A 64 19.95 8.21 6.36
CA GLU A 64 18.57 8.32 6.82
C GLU A 64 18.25 9.75 7.28
N LEU A 65 17.09 10.25 6.85
CA LEU A 65 16.43 11.41 7.41
C LEU A 65 15.35 10.92 8.39
N THR A 66 15.47 11.26 9.66
CA THR A 66 14.48 10.93 10.69
C THR A 66 13.97 12.19 11.38
N GLY A 67 12.75 12.13 11.92
CA GLY A 67 12.13 13.21 12.70
C GLY A 67 10.95 12.70 13.52
N PRO A 68 10.25 13.60 14.24
CA PRO A 68 9.05 13.25 14.99
C PRO A 68 8.01 12.57 14.11
N SER A 69 7.37 11.51 14.61
CA SER A 69 6.49 10.66 13.81
C SER A 69 5.09 10.45 14.42
N LEU A 70 4.13 10.07 13.57
CA LEU A 70 2.81 9.62 14.02
C LEU A 70 2.94 8.30 14.79
N ALA A 71 3.87 7.43 14.39
CA ALA A 71 4.15 6.18 15.10
C ALA A 71 4.55 6.42 16.56
N GLU A 72 5.43 7.39 16.84
CA GLU A 72 5.82 7.77 18.21
C GLU A 72 4.64 8.32 19.02
N LEU A 73 3.82 9.18 18.40
CA LEU A 73 2.63 9.73 19.04
C LEU A 73 1.62 8.64 19.42
N VAL A 74 1.41 7.66 18.54
CA VAL A 74 0.54 6.51 18.80
C VAL A 74 1.13 5.65 19.91
N ALA A 75 2.42 5.32 19.84
CA ALA A 75 3.10 4.49 20.84
C ALA A 75 3.07 5.10 22.24
N ALA A 76 3.09 6.44 22.34
CA ALA A 76 2.93 7.16 23.60
C ALA A 76 1.53 7.02 24.21
N LYS A 77 0.48 6.78 23.39
CA LYS A 77 -0.90 6.62 23.84
C LYS A 77 -1.34 5.16 23.98
N SER A 78 -0.94 4.30 23.06
CA SER A 78 -1.29 2.88 23.04
C SER A 78 -0.21 2.06 22.33
N LYS A 79 0.48 1.22 23.11
CA LYS A 79 1.49 0.29 22.58
C LYS A 79 0.88 -0.78 21.68
N ASP A 80 -0.32 -1.24 22.02
CA ASP A 80 -1.03 -2.27 21.25
C ASP A 80 -1.42 -1.73 19.87
N ALA A 81 -1.95 -0.51 19.81
CA ALA A 81 -2.29 0.13 18.53
C ALA A 81 -1.04 0.40 17.69
N ALA A 82 0.06 0.82 18.30
CA ALA A 82 1.33 0.98 17.60
C ALA A 82 1.86 -0.33 17.01
N ALA A 83 1.80 -1.43 17.78
CA ALA A 83 2.21 -2.75 17.30
C ALA A 83 1.33 -3.26 16.15
N GLN A 84 0.01 -3.05 16.24
CA GLN A 84 -0.93 -3.41 15.17
C GLN A 84 -0.69 -2.59 13.90
N ALA A 85 -0.44 -1.28 14.03
CA ALA A 85 -0.11 -0.43 12.90
C ALA A 85 1.21 -0.87 12.24
N GLN A 86 2.25 -1.10 13.02
CA GLN A 86 3.53 -1.62 12.53
C GLN A 86 3.34 -2.90 11.71
N ALA A 87 2.61 -3.89 12.26
CA ALA A 87 2.36 -5.14 11.57
C ALA A 87 1.61 -4.96 10.24
N ALA A 88 0.63 -4.05 10.19
CA ALA A 88 -0.12 -3.77 8.96
C ALA A 88 0.78 -3.13 7.88
N PHE A 89 1.55 -2.09 8.24
CA PHE A 89 2.50 -1.47 7.30
C PHE A 89 3.59 -2.45 6.82
N ASP A 90 4.06 -3.34 7.69
CA ASP A 90 5.04 -4.37 7.33
C ASP A 90 4.44 -5.41 6.37
N LYS A 91 3.17 -5.80 6.60
CA LYS A 91 2.44 -6.70 5.71
C LYS A 91 2.26 -6.07 4.33
N THR A 92 1.83 -4.82 4.23
CA THR A 92 1.72 -4.10 2.94
C THR A 92 3.04 -4.05 2.21
N SER A 93 4.12 -3.65 2.91
CA SER A 93 5.46 -3.55 2.33
C SER A 93 5.92 -4.91 1.80
N THR A 94 5.68 -5.98 2.55
CA THR A 94 6.04 -7.35 2.15
C THR A 94 5.22 -7.84 0.96
N SER A 95 3.90 -7.66 0.98
CA SER A 95 3.03 -8.07 -0.14
C SER A 95 3.36 -7.35 -1.44
N LEU A 96 3.64 -6.03 -1.38
CA LEU A 96 4.06 -5.28 -2.56
C LEU A 96 5.48 -5.65 -2.99
N GLN A 97 6.39 -5.98 -2.06
CA GLN A 97 7.71 -6.48 -2.43
C GLN A 97 7.63 -7.81 -3.17
N VAL A 98 6.72 -8.72 -2.79
CA VAL A 98 6.50 -9.97 -3.53
C VAL A 98 6.10 -9.68 -4.98
N MET A 99 5.27 -8.67 -5.22
CA MET A 99 4.90 -8.24 -6.56
C MET A 99 6.11 -7.70 -7.35
N VAL A 100 6.92 -6.84 -6.72
CA VAL A 100 8.16 -6.33 -7.32
C VAL A 100 9.12 -7.47 -7.67
N ASP A 101 9.38 -8.36 -6.72
CA ASP A 101 10.30 -9.49 -6.90
C ASP A 101 9.84 -10.43 -8.00
N ARG A 102 8.52 -10.68 -8.09
CA ARG A 102 7.94 -11.50 -9.16
C ARG A 102 8.07 -10.83 -10.53
N ALA A 103 7.89 -9.52 -10.60
CA ALA A 103 8.01 -8.74 -11.84
C ALA A 103 9.45 -8.65 -12.35
N GLU A 104 10.43 -8.52 -11.45
CA GLU A 104 11.85 -8.31 -11.79
C GLU A 104 12.67 -9.61 -11.85
N ALA A 105 12.08 -10.76 -11.53
CA ALA A 105 12.74 -12.05 -11.67
C ALA A 105 13.11 -12.35 -13.14
N LYS A 106 14.16 -13.17 -13.35
CA LYS A 106 14.66 -13.53 -14.70
C LYS A 106 13.59 -14.16 -15.62
N ASN A 107 12.68 -14.94 -15.04
CA ASN A 107 11.49 -15.47 -15.72
C ASN A 107 10.24 -14.91 -15.01
N GLY A 108 10.31 -13.61 -14.73
CA GLY A 108 9.32 -12.83 -14.02
C GLY A 108 8.00 -12.72 -14.77
N MET A 109 7.06 -12.07 -14.11
CA MET A 109 5.74 -11.81 -14.63
C MET A 109 5.44 -10.36 -14.33
N LYS A 110 5.41 -9.52 -15.36
CA LYS A 110 5.07 -8.09 -15.21
C LYS A 110 3.60 -7.94 -14.79
N PHE A 111 3.21 -6.75 -14.35
CA PHE A 111 1.89 -6.55 -13.75
C PHE A 111 0.75 -6.86 -14.75
N ASP A 112 0.85 -6.41 -15.99
CA ASP A 112 -0.04 -6.77 -17.12
C ASP A 112 -0.21 -8.29 -17.27
N GLN A 113 0.90 -9.03 -17.15
CA GLN A 113 0.90 -10.48 -17.20
C GLN A 113 0.25 -11.08 -15.95
N MET A 114 0.43 -10.48 -14.77
CA MET A 114 -0.21 -10.91 -13.53
C MET A 114 -1.74 -10.79 -13.59
N ILE A 115 -2.26 -9.72 -14.21
CA ILE A 115 -3.72 -9.50 -14.39
C ILE A 115 -4.31 -10.23 -15.59
N ALA A 116 -3.52 -11.00 -16.35
CA ALA A 116 -4.03 -11.70 -17.52
C ALA A 116 -5.05 -12.79 -17.14
N GLU A 117 -6.11 -12.93 -17.94
CA GLU A 117 -7.18 -13.89 -17.68
C GLU A 117 -6.63 -15.32 -17.53
N GLY A 118 -7.02 -15.99 -16.43
CA GLY A 118 -6.61 -17.36 -16.12
C GLY A 118 -5.25 -17.48 -15.43
N ASN A 119 -4.57 -16.37 -15.13
CA ASN A 119 -3.32 -16.37 -14.37
C ASN A 119 -3.56 -16.33 -12.85
N ALA A 120 -3.87 -17.49 -12.27
CA ALA A 120 -4.15 -17.60 -10.84
C ALA A 120 -2.98 -17.17 -9.92
N GLU A 121 -1.73 -17.38 -10.34
CA GLU A 121 -0.55 -16.97 -9.56
C GLU A 121 -0.46 -15.43 -9.48
N GLY A 122 -0.61 -14.76 -10.63
CA GLY A 122 -0.58 -13.30 -10.70
C GLY A 122 -1.75 -12.65 -9.96
N GLU A 123 -2.95 -13.21 -10.13
CA GLU A 123 -4.16 -12.76 -9.43
C GLU A 123 -3.97 -12.85 -7.90
N GLU A 124 -3.43 -13.95 -7.39
CA GLU A 124 -3.19 -14.13 -5.96
C GLU A 124 -2.21 -13.08 -5.40
N ILE A 125 -1.13 -12.78 -6.11
CA ILE A 125 -0.15 -11.77 -5.71
C ILE A 125 -0.81 -10.40 -5.59
N ILE A 126 -1.61 -10.00 -6.59
CA ILE A 126 -2.29 -8.70 -6.59
C ILE A 126 -3.36 -8.63 -5.50
N ARG A 127 -4.18 -9.68 -5.34
CA ARG A 127 -5.20 -9.75 -4.28
C ARG A 127 -4.59 -9.66 -2.89
N ASN A 128 -3.46 -10.32 -2.65
CA ASN A 128 -2.76 -10.24 -1.36
C ASN A 128 -2.24 -8.83 -1.05
N ALA A 129 -1.80 -8.08 -2.06
CA ALA A 129 -1.42 -6.69 -1.90
C ALA A 129 -2.62 -5.77 -1.65
N ILE A 130 -3.73 -5.97 -2.37
CA ILE A 130 -5.01 -5.25 -2.14
C ILE A 130 -5.49 -5.45 -0.70
N VAL A 131 -5.54 -6.71 -0.23
CA VAL A 131 -5.97 -7.03 1.15
C VAL A 131 -5.05 -6.38 2.18
N ALA A 132 -3.74 -6.37 1.95
CA ALA A 132 -2.80 -5.71 2.86
C ALA A 132 -3.03 -4.19 2.94
N LEU A 133 -3.31 -3.52 1.82
CA LEU A 133 -3.65 -2.09 1.79
C LEU A 133 -4.98 -1.77 2.49
N VAL A 134 -5.97 -2.66 2.39
CA VAL A 134 -7.23 -2.56 3.15
C VAL A 134 -6.96 -2.65 4.66
N GLU A 135 -6.17 -3.62 5.09
CA GLU A 135 -5.79 -3.79 6.50
C GLU A 135 -4.93 -2.63 7.03
N GLU A 136 -4.03 -2.08 6.21
CA GLU A 136 -3.28 -0.86 6.53
C GLU A 136 -4.21 0.34 6.75
N THR A 137 -5.22 0.49 5.89
CA THR A 137 -6.21 1.56 6.03
C THR A 137 -7.02 1.43 7.32
N GLN A 138 -7.46 0.22 7.66
CA GLN A 138 -8.11 -0.05 8.96
C GLN A 138 -7.18 0.25 10.14
N ALA A 139 -5.88 0.00 10.01
CA ALA A 139 -4.92 0.37 11.03
C ALA A 139 -4.74 1.89 11.14
N ILE A 140 -4.75 2.62 10.03
CA ILE A 140 -4.73 4.10 9.98
C ILE A 140 -5.98 4.68 10.66
N GLU A 141 -7.16 4.11 10.44
CA GLU A 141 -8.39 4.48 11.13
C GLU A 141 -8.32 4.28 12.64
N ARG A 142 -7.82 3.10 13.08
CA ARG A 142 -7.59 2.83 14.51
C ARG A 142 -6.59 3.80 15.12
N VAL A 143 -5.51 4.11 14.40
CA VAL A 143 -4.54 5.12 14.83
C VAL A 143 -5.20 6.49 15.02
N ALA A 144 -6.03 6.93 14.07
CA ALA A 144 -6.73 8.21 14.17
C ALA A 144 -7.55 8.30 15.45
N GLN A 145 -8.29 7.24 15.78
CA GLN A 145 -9.07 7.16 17.01
C GLN A 145 -8.18 7.27 18.26
N VAL A 146 -7.04 6.57 18.29
CA VAL A 146 -6.10 6.59 19.43
C VAL A 146 -5.55 7.99 19.69
N ILE A 147 -5.31 8.79 18.65
CA ILE A 147 -4.78 10.15 18.77
C ILE A 147 -5.87 11.23 18.76
N ASP A 148 -7.12 10.85 19.04
CA ASP A 148 -8.29 11.73 19.16
C ASP A 148 -8.64 12.50 17.88
N VAL A 149 -8.28 11.97 16.71
CA VAL A 149 -8.74 12.47 15.41
C VAL A 149 -10.08 11.82 15.08
N SER A 150 -11.15 12.60 15.17
CA SER A 150 -12.51 12.19 14.81
C SER A 150 -12.80 12.44 13.33
N ASN A 151 -13.84 11.78 12.80
CA ASN A 151 -14.31 11.89 11.41
C ASN A 151 -13.27 11.53 10.35
N LEU A 152 -12.41 10.55 10.63
CA LEU A 152 -11.62 9.92 9.58
C LEU A 152 -12.53 9.02 8.74
N GLN A 153 -12.76 9.39 7.49
CA GLN A 153 -13.43 8.55 6.51
C GLN A 153 -12.54 8.49 5.26
N PRO A 154 -11.60 7.54 5.20
CA PRO A 154 -10.82 7.30 4.00
C PRO A 154 -11.73 7.11 2.79
N ASP A 155 -11.32 7.68 1.65
CA ASP A 155 -12.07 7.49 0.42
C ASP A 155 -11.91 6.04 -0.05
N THR A 156 -13.02 5.39 -0.41
CA THR A 156 -13.02 4.06 -1.03
C THR A 156 -13.06 4.14 -2.55
N ALA A 157 -13.15 5.35 -3.11
CA ALA A 157 -13.40 5.62 -4.53
C ALA A 157 -14.64 4.89 -5.08
N GLY A 158 -15.61 4.55 -4.21
CA GLY A 158 -16.82 3.82 -4.58
C GLY A 158 -16.63 2.30 -4.71
N HIS A 159 -15.49 1.76 -4.29
CA HIS A 159 -15.23 0.32 -4.27
C HIS A 159 -15.72 -0.34 -2.99
N ASP A 160 -16.28 -1.55 -3.14
CA ASP A 160 -16.51 -2.50 -2.04
C ASP A 160 -15.27 -3.39 -1.85
N PHE A 161 -14.82 -3.55 -0.60
CA PHE A 161 -13.64 -4.35 -0.24
C PHE A 161 -13.99 -5.44 0.77
#